data_AF-A0A7W1HHH9-F1
#
_entry.id   AF-A0A7W1HHH9-F1
#
_cell.length_a   1.000
_cell.length_b   1.000
_cell.length_c   1.000
_cell.angle_alpha   90.00
_cell.angle_beta   90.00
_cell.angle_gamma   90.00
#
_symmetry.space_group_name_H-M   'P 1'
#
loop_
_entity.id
_entity.type
_entity.pdbx_description
1 polymer ?
#
loop_
_entity_poly.entity_id
_entity_poly.type
_entity_poly.pdbx_seq_one_letter_code
_entity_poly.pdbx_strand_id
1 'polypeptide(L)'
;MRSDSLSFKVIWIGAAATKAYSDIAVAGKSGDRKKLQDLISSQWPILNSIGQDIGFSYQSSLVVPDGTKALAITATQYFPNARPGSRAPHLWLQGPDKKISTIDLFIDSFTLLTDSDGKSWSKVLLSMNPALSFRCVSIGENGDYNDINNDFHELYGIEHGGAVLVRPDGHVYWRSVNSLDSDQI
;
A
#
# COMPACT_ATOMS: atom_id res chain seq x y z
N MET A 1 16.69 41.34 -12.89
CA MET A 1 15.92 40.16 -12.46
C MET A 1 16.92 39.03 -12.26
N ARG A 2 17.08 38.56 -11.01
CA ARG A 2 18.04 37.52 -10.64
C ARG A 2 17.59 36.17 -11.20
N SER A 3 18.50 35.47 -11.87
CA SER A 3 18.38 34.05 -12.19
C SER A 3 18.94 33.25 -11.02
N ASP A 4 18.09 32.63 -10.22
CA ASP A 4 18.53 31.73 -9.17
C ASP A 4 18.75 30.34 -9.78
N SER A 5 20.02 29.97 -9.93
CA SER A 5 20.43 28.61 -10.28
C SER A 5 20.27 27.69 -9.07
N LEU A 6 19.32 26.77 -9.12
CA LEU A 6 19.18 25.70 -8.13
C LEU A 6 20.35 24.72 -8.25
N SER A 7 21.30 24.81 -7.31
CA SER A 7 22.38 23.83 -7.16
C SER A 7 21.82 22.55 -6.52
N PHE A 8 21.61 21.51 -7.32
CA PHE A 8 21.34 20.17 -6.80
C PHE A 8 22.64 19.57 -6.23
N LYS A 9 22.69 19.45 -4.91
CA LYS A 9 23.79 18.78 -4.20
C LYS A 9 23.48 17.29 -4.13
N VAL A 10 24.03 16.50 -5.05
CA VAL A 10 23.99 15.03 -4.96
C VAL A 10 24.89 14.62 -3.80
N ILE A 11 24.31 14.23 -2.67
CA ILE A 11 25.06 13.67 -1.56
C ILE A 11 25.39 12.22 -1.94
N TRP A 12 26.66 11.95 -2.21
CA TRP A 12 27.16 10.60 -2.52
C TRP A 12 27.04 9.71 -1.27
N ILE A 13 26.05 8.81 -1.23
CA ILE A 13 25.84 7.82 -0.14
C ILE A 13 26.91 6.70 -0.18
N GLY A 14 27.79 6.68 -1.20
CA GLY A 14 28.76 5.60 -1.40
C GLY A 14 29.85 5.44 -0.32
N ALA A 15 30.25 6.51 0.38
CA ALA A 15 31.37 6.44 1.33
C ALA A 15 31.03 5.67 2.62
N ALA A 16 29.80 5.81 3.13
CA ALA A 16 29.37 5.18 4.38
C ALA A 16 29.15 3.66 4.21
N ALA A 17 28.54 3.25 3.09
CA ALA A 17 28.33 1.84 2.77
C ALA A 17 29.67 1.11 2.54
N THR A 18 30.61 1.74 1.82
CA THR A 18 31.93 1.14 1.55
C THR A 18 32.72 0.87 2.83
N LYS A 19 32.63 1.77 3.82
CA LYS A 19 33.30 1.62 5.11
C LYS A 19 32.72 0.48 5.95
N ALA A 20 31.39 0.29 5.92
CA ALA A 20 30.74 -0.78 6.66
C ALA A 20 31.20 -2.17 6.20
N TYR A 21 31.31 -2.40 4.88
CA TYR A 21 31.81 -3.66 4.34
C TYR A 21 33.27 -3.93 4.72
N SER A 22 34.13 -2.92 4.69
CA SER A 22 35.53 -3.09 5.12
C SER A 22 35.63 -3.41 6.61
N ASP A 23 34.83 -2.75 7.45
CA ASP A 23 34.84 -2.96 8.91
C ASP A 23 34.36 -4.36 9.28
N ILE A 24 33.34 -4.88 8.59
CA ILE A 24 32.85 -6.27 8.73
C ILE A 24 33.95 -7.26 8.34
N ALA A 25 34.62 -7.04 7.21
CA ALA A 25 35.69 -7.93 6.73
C ALA A 25 36.89 -7.96 7.69
N VAL A 26 37.24 -6.82 8.28
CA VAL A 26 38.30 -6.72 9.29
C VAL A 26 37.91 -7.45 10.57
N ALA A 27 36.69 -7.25 11.08
CA ALA A 27 36.19 -7.93 12.28
C ALA A 27 36.10 -9.46 12.10
N GLY A 28 35.70 -9.92 10.91
CA GLY A 28 35.69 -11.34 10.57
C GLY A 28 37.08 -11.96 10.60
N LYS A 29 38.08 -11.26 10.04
CA LYS A 29 39.49 -11.71 10.05
C LYS A 29 40.12 -11.66 11.45
N SER A 30 39.69 -10.76 12.33
CA SER A 30 40.23 -10.66 13.69
C SER A 30 39.69 -11.72 14.64
N GLY A 31 38.65 -12.48 14.25
CA GLY A 31 37.99 -13.47 15.11
C GLY A 31 37.11 -12.86 16.21
N ASP A 32 36.93 -11.54 16.22
CA ASP A 32 36.09 -10.83 17.20
C ASP A 32 34.61 -11.01 16.83
N ARG A 33 34.03 -12.11 17.31
CA ARG A 33 32.65 -12.51 16.98
C ARG A 33 31.63 -11.48 17.43
N LYS A 34 31.87 -10.81 18.57
CA LYS A 34 30.94 -9.80 19.10
C LYS A 34 30.92 -8.58 18.19
N LYS A 35 32.10 -8.05 17.85
CA LYS A 35 32.20 -6.91 16.93
C LYS A 35 31.64 -7.24 15.54
N LEU A 36 31.90 -8.45 15.04
CA LEU A 36 31.33 -8.91 13.78
C LEU A 36 29.79 -8.94 13.85
N GLN A 37 29.21 -9.49 14.92
CA GLN A 37 27.77 -9.55 15.11
C GLN A 37 27.13 -8.15 15.18
N ASP A 38 27.74 -7.22 15.92
CA ASP A 38 27.27 -5.85 16.06
C ASP A 38 27.28 -5.12 14.70
N LEU A 39 28.37 -5.30 13.93
CA LEU A 39 28.50 -4.68 12.61
C LEU A 39 27.51 -5.27 11.60
N ILE A 40 27.31 -6.60 11.56
CA ILE A 40 26.28 -7.22 10.72
C ILE A 40 24.90 -6.70 11.10
N SER A 41 24.59 -6.65 12.40
CA SER A 41 23.29 -6.18 12.89
C SER A 41 23.04 -4.72 12.52
N SER A 42 24.08 -3.89 12.51
CA SER A 42 23.97 -2.48 12.08
C SER A 42 23.56 -2.31 10.61
N GLN A 43 23.75 -3.34 9.77
CA GLN A 43 23.33 -3.31 8.36
C GLN A 43 21.85 -3.63 8.17
N TRP A 44 21.17 -4.11 9.22
CA TRP A 44 19.78 -4.57 9.12
C TRP A 44 18.83 -3.56 8.45
N PRO A 45 18.86 -2.25 8.75
CA PRO A 45 17.96 -1.29 8.11
C PRO A 45 18.14 -1.16 6.60
N ILE A 46 19.34 -1.45 6.09
CA ILE A 46 19.68 -1.41 4.65
C ILE A 46 19.29 -2.72 3.98
N LEU A 47 19.43 -3.85 4.69
CA LEU A 47 19.09 -5.18 4.18
C LEU A 47 17.59 -5.47 4.26
N ASN A 48 16.89 -4.83 5.19
CA ASN A 48 15.46 -4.99 5.42
C ASN A 48 14.77 -3.62 5.38
N SER A 49 14.48 -3.15 4.16
CA SER A 49 13.87 -1.86 3.89
C SER A 49 12.43 -1.98 3.39
N ILE A 50 11.66 -2.91 3.95
CA ILE A 50 10.28 -3.21 3.50
C ILE A 50 9.35 -1.99 3.49
N GLY A 51 9.53 -1.06 4.43
CA GLY A 51 8.75 0.19 4.47
C GLY A 51 9.06 1.10 3.29
N GLN A 52 10.30 1.12 2.82
CA GLN A 52 10.68 1.82 1.59
C GLN A 52 10.21 1.06 0.34
N ASP A 53 10.30 -0.27 0.34
CA ASP A 53 9.99 -1.08 -0.84
C ASP A 53 8.49 -1.10 -1.18
N ILE A 54 7.61 -1.17 -0.18
CA ILE A 54 6.17 -1.32 -0.37
C ILE A 54 5.30 -0.36 0.47
N GLY A 55 5.90 0.44 1.36
CA GLY A 55 5.19 1.33 2.26
C GLY A 55 5.10 2.79 1.82
N PHE A 56 5.61 3.15 0.64
CA PHE A 56 5.44 4.49 0.09
C PHE A 56 3.99 4.76 -0.30
N SER A 57 3.62 6.04 -0.36
CA SER A 57 2.28 6.47 -0.80
C SER A 57 2.37 7.61 -1.80
N TYR A 58 1.43 7.65 -2.74
CA TYR A 58 1.31 8.71 -3.73
C TYR A 58 0.63 9.95 -3.14
N GLN A 59 1.21 11.11 -3.42
CA GLN A 59 0.60 12.41 -3.19
C GLN A 59 0.58 13.16 -4.53
N SER A 60 -0.57 13.15 -5.20
CA SER A 60 -0.74 13.78 -6.52
C SER A 60 -2.21 14.07 -6.81
N SER A 61 -2.50 14.74 -7.92
CA SER A 61 -3.87 14.95 -8.41
C SER A 61 -4.58 13.66 -8.87
N LEU A 62 -3.87 12.54 -8.97
CA LEU A 62 -4.41 11.23 -9.34
C LEU A 62 -4.80 10.37 -8.13
N VAL A 63 -5.03 11.01 -6.98
CA VAL A 63 -5.50 10.42 -5.73
C VAL A 63 -6.53 11.38 -5.16
N VAL A 64 -7.69 10.87 -4.75
CA VAL A 64 -8.75 11.66 -4.11
C VAL A 64 -8.61 11.53 -2.59
N PRO A 65 -8.18 12.59 -1.87
CA PRO A 65 -8.00 12.52 -0.43
C PRO A 65 -9.33 12.33 0.30
N ASP A 66 -9.33 11.52 1.34
CA ASP A 66 -10.50 11.26 2.21
C ASP A 66 -10.46 12.06 3.52
N GLY A 67 -9.54 13.03 3.64
CA GLY A 67 -9.35 13.85 4.84
C GLY A 67 -8.58 13.16 5.98
N THR A 68 -8.23 11.87 5.86
CA THR A 68 -7.50 11.17 6.92
C THR A 68 -6.00 11.49 6.91
N LYS A 69 -5.40 11.46 8.11
CA LYS A 69 -3.98 11.76 8.31
C LYS A 69 -3.10 10.63 7.78
N ALA A 70 -2.04 10.97 7.05
CA ALA A 70 -1.06 9.99 6.61
C ALA A 70 -0.26 9.41 7.79
N LEU A 71 0.04 8.11 7.74
CA LEU A 71 0.95 7.45 8.67
C LEU A 71 2.40 7.87 8.39
N ALA A 72 3.24 7.85 9.43
CA ALA A 72 4.67 8.09 9.27
C ALA A 72 5.31 6.90 8.54
N ILE A 73 5.96 7.18 7.41
CA ILE A 73 6.67 6.17 6.62
C ILE A 73 8.10 6.04 7.16
N THR A 74 8.53 4.81 7.40
CA THR A 74 9.93 4.50 7.74
C THR A 74 10.52 3.59 6.68
N ALA A 75 11.85 3.53 6.57
CA ALA A 75 12.47 2.61 5.62
C ALA A 75 12.21 1.13 5.97
N THR A 76 12.13 0.79 7.26
CA THR A 76 12.21 -0.60 7.73
C THR A 76 10.88 -1.20 8.17
N GLN A 77 9.84 -0.39 8.37
CA GLN A 77 8.53 -0.86 8.82
C GLN A 77 7.46 -0.50 7.81
N TYR A 78 6.69 -1.53 7.42
CA TYR A 78 5.49 -1.38 6.60
C TYR A 78 4.25 -1.52 7.48
N PHE A 79 3.36 -0.53 7.41
CA PHE A 79 2.07 -0.52 8.08
C PHE A 79 0.96 -0.52 7.02
N PRO A 80 0.34 -1.69 6.74
CA PRO A 80 -0.73 -1.79 5.75
C PRO A 80 -1.90 -0.86 6.10
N ASN A 81 -2.36 -0.08 5.14
CA ASN A 81 -3.55 0.77 5.27
C ASN A 81 -4.09 1.10 3.88
N ALA A 82 -5.41 1.24 3.74
CA ALA A 82 -6.03 1.66 2.49
C ALA A 82 -6.33 3.17 2.41
N ARG A 83 -5.49 4.01 3.03
CA ARG A 83 -5.61 5.48 2.83
C ARG A 83 -5.38 5.80 1.35
N PRO A 84 -6.13 6.73 0.74
CA PRO A 84 -5.86 7.17 -0.63
C PRO A 84 -4.40 7.54 -0.85
N GLY A 85 -3.81 6.94 -1.89
CA GLY A 85 -2.40 7.04 -2.25
C GLY A 85 -1.54 5.89 -1.70
N SER A 86 -1.95 5.19 -0.64
CA SER A 86 -1.24 4.01 -0.12
C SER A 86 -1.45 2.79 -1.02
N ARG A 87 -0.52 1.83 -0.94
CA ARG A 87 -0.71 0.50 -1.53
C ARG A 87 -1.87 -0.22 -0.84
N ALA A 88 -2.78 -0.82 -1.62
CA ALA A 88 -3.90 -1.58 -1.08
C ALA A 88 -3.41 -2.75 -0.22
N PRO A 89 -3.95 -2.94 1.00
CA PRO A 89 -3.55 -4.02 1.89
C PRO A 89 -3.72 -5.41 1.27
N HIS A 90 -2.74 -6.27 1.52
CA HIS A 90 -2.82 -7.69 1.21
C HIS A 90 -3.78 -8.38 2.18
N LEU A 91 -4.78 -9.09 1.65
CA LEU A 91 -5.59 -10.05 2.38
C LEU A 91 -5.61 -11.37 1.63
N TRP A 92 -5.80 -12.44 2.39
CA TRP A 92 -6.12 -13.73 1.82
C TRP A 92 -7.62 -13.88 1.70
N LEU A 93 -8.09 -14.02 0.47
CA LEU A 93 -9.49 -14.19 0.14
C LEU A 93 -9.77 -15.63 -0.26
N GLN A 94 -10.92 -16.16 0.16
CA GLN A 94 -11.45 -17.42 -0.30
C GLN A 94 -12.50 -17.16 -1.38
N GLY A 95 -12.15 -17.44 -2.64
CA GLY A 95 -13.10 -17.44 -3.74
C GLY A 95 -13.80 -18.79 -3.89
N PRO A 96 -14.70 -18.91 -4.89
CA PRO A 96 -15.44 -20.15 -5.15
C PRO A 96 -14.52 -21.36 -5.40
N ASP A 97 -13.46 -21.17 -6.18
CA ASP A 97 -12.61 -22.26 -6.63
C ASP A 97 -11.28 -22.35 -5.86
N LYS A 98 -10.75 -21.22 -5.40
CA LYS A 98 -9.43 -21.15 -4.78
C LYS A 98 -9.26 -19.95 -3.87
N LYS A 99 -8.25 -20.07 -3.01
CA LYS A 99 -7.68 -18.97 -2.24
C LYS A 99 -6.87 -18.05 -3.16
N ILE A 100 -7.06 -16.74 -3.04
CA ILE A 100 -6.34 -15.71 -3.82
C ILE A 100 -5.88 -14.56 -2.93
N SER A 101 -4.94 -13.76 -3.42
CA SER A 101 -4.56 -12.50 -2.78
C SER A 101 -5.47 -11.36 -3.26
N THR A 102 -5.77 -10.38 -2.41
CA THR A 102 -6.37 -9.11 -2.87
C THR A 102 -5.54 -8.45 -3.98
N ILE A 103 -4.21 -8.60 -3.95
CA ILE A 103 -3.30 -8.01 -4.94
C ILE A 103 -3.56 -8.56 -6.35
N ASP A 104 -3.98 -9.82 -6.46
CA ASP A 104 -4.29 -10.45 -7.75
C ASP A 104 -5.53 -9.82 -8.42
N LEU A 105 -6.35 -9.07 -7.67
CA LEU A 105 -7.55 -8.39 -8.18
C LEU A 105 -7.25 -7.07 -8.91
N PHE A 106 -6.03 -6.55 -8.85
CA PHE A 106 -5.71 -5.18 -9.26
C PHE A 106 -4.91 -5.07 -10.56
N ILE A 107 -4.66 -6.14 -11.30
CA ILE A 107 -3.60 -6.14 -12.33
C ILE A 107 -3.97 -5.37 -13.61
N ASP A 108 -5.25 -5.37 -14.01
CA ASP A 108 -5.69 -5.03 -15.36
C ASP A 108 -6.79 -3.95 -15.43
N SER A 109 -7.40 -3.61 -14.30
CA SER A 109 -8.54 -2.69 -14.24
C SER A 109 -8.56 -1.88 -12.95
N PHE A 110 -9.31 -0.79 -12.96
CA PHE A 110 -9.72 -0.18 -11.69
C PHE A 110 -10.67 -1.14 -10.98
N THR A 111 -10.40 -1.43 -9.72
CA THR A 111 -11.16 -2.40 -8.94
C THR A 111 -11.78 -1.73 -7.72
N LEU A 112 -13.11 -1.72 -7.66
CA LEU A 112 -13.87 -1.31 -6.49
C LEU A 112 -14.04 -2.50 -5.56
N LEU A 113 -13.56 -2.35 -4.33
CA LEU A 113 -13.79 -3.28 -3.23
C LEU A 113 -14.86 -2.72 -2.30
N THR A 114 -15.82 -3.56 -1.93
CA THR A 114 -16.87 -3.24 -0.96
C THR A 114 -17.35 -4.54 -0.32
N ASP A 115 -18.30 -4.50 0.59
CA ASP A 115 -18.97 -5.69 1.12
C ASP A 115 -20.34 -5.90 0.45
N SER A 116 -21.14 -6.83 0.99
CA SER A 116 -22.46 -7.14 0.44
C SER A 116 -23.48 -6.00 0.59
N ASP A 117 -23.25 -5.06 1.51
CA ASP A 117 -24.11 -3.89 1.77
C ASP A 117 -23.78 -2.70 0.85
N GLY A 118 -22.57 -2.64 0.28
CA GLY A 118 -22.13 -1.53 -0.56
C GLY A 118 -22.39 -1.70 -2.05
N LYS A 119 -23.32 -2.58 -2.44
CA LYS A 119 -23.70 -2.83 -3.85
C LYS A 119 -24.15 -1.58 -4.61
N SER A 120 -24.62 -0.55 -3.91
CA SER A 120 -24.95 0.76 -4.50
C SER A 120 -23.75 1.42 -5.15
N TRP A 121 -22.55 1.30 -4.57
CA TRP A 121 -21.31 1.82 -5.15
C TRP A 121 -21.00 1.17 -6.50
N SER A 122 -21.16 -0.14 -6.59
CA SER A 122 -20.97 -0.89 -7.84
C SER A 122 -21.90 -0.40 -8.94
N LYS A 123 -23.16 -0.08 -8.62
CA LYS A 123 -24.14 0.44 -9.59
C LYS A 123 -23.74 1.82 -10.11
N VAL A 124 -23.33 2.73 -9.22
CA VAL A 124 -22.89 4.08 -9.59
C VAL A 124 -21.61 4.03 -10.42
N LEU A 125 -20.64 3.20 -10.03
CA LEU A 125 -19.38 3.09 -10.76
C LEU A 125 -19.58 2.59 -12.20
N LEU A 126 -20.43 1.57 -12.37
CA LEU A 126 -20.75 1.01 -13.67
C LEU A 126 -21.58 1.96 -14.56
N SER A 127 -22.25 2.98 -13.99
CA SER A 127 -23.02 3.96 -14.76
C SER A 127 -22.20 5.19 -15.21
N MET A 128 -21.03 5.46 -14.59
CA MET A 128 -20.27 6.69 -14.83
C MET A 128 -19.60 6.77 -16.22
N ASN A 129 -18.97 5.69 -16.69
CA ASN A 129 -18.33 5.70 -18.00
C ASN A 129 -18.12 4.28 -18.58
N PRO A 130 -18.80 3.90 -19.67
CA PRO A 130 -18.65 2.57 -20.28
C PRO A 130 -17.31 2.36 -20.98
N ALA A 131 -16.53 3.42 -21.25
CA ALA A 131 -15.21 3.31 -21.86
C ALA A 131 -14.10 2.91 -20.87
N LEU A 132 -14.36 3.03 -19.56
CA LEU A 132 -13.43 2.61 -18.51
C LEU A 132 -13.83 1.23 -18.00
N SER A 133 -12.89 0.28 -18.02
CA SER A 133 -13.09 -1.03 -17.43
C SER A 133 -12.97 -0.95 -15.92
N PHE A 134 -14.12 -1.00 -15.24
CA PHE A 134 -14.20 -1.16 -13.80
C PHE A 134 -14.53 -2.62 -13.45
N ARG A 135 -13.82 -3.16 -12.47
CA ARG A 135 -14.17 -4.39 -11.78
C ARG A 135 -14.79 -4.02 -10.44
N CYS A 136 -15.91 -4.63 -10.10
CA CYS A 136 -16.50 -4.50 -8.77
C CYS A 136 -16.40 -5.84 -8.07
N VAL A 137 -15.90 -5.85 -6.84
CA VAL A 137 -15.71 -7.05 -6.03
C VAL A 137 -16.31 -6.82 -4.65
N SER A 138 -17.20 -7.72 -4.26
CA SER A 138 -17.79 -7.78 -2.93
C SER A 138 -17.04 -8.78 -2.06
N ILE A 139 -16.63 -8.37 -0.85
CA ILE A 139 -15.87 -9.16 0.11
C ILE A 139 -16.71 -9.35 1.38
N GLY A 140 -16.76 -10.58 1.88
CA GLY A 140 -17.51 -10.95 3.09
C GLY A 140 -18.67 -11.89 2.79
N GLU A 141 -19.53 -12.08 3.78
CA GLU A 141 -20.65 -13.02 3.67
C GLU A 141 -21.59 -12.64 2.50
N ASN A 142 -21.90 -13.62 1.66
CA ASN A 142 -22.68 -13.45 0.42
C ASN A 142 -22.04 -12.51 -0.63
N GLY A 143 -20.73 -12.25 -0.53
CA GLY A 143 -19.93 -11.57 -1.54
C GLY A 143 -19.32 -12.52 -2.58
N ASP A 144 -18.52 -11.96 -3.50
CA ASP A 144 -17.74 -12.70 -4.50
C ASP A 144 -16.60 -13.49 -3.86
N TYR A 145 -16.06 -12.97 -2.76
CA TYR A 145 -15.00 -13.61 -1.97
C TYR A 145 -15.28 -13.48 -0.49
N ASN A 146 -14.91 -14.51 0.29
CA ASN A 146 -14.90 -14.42 1.74
C ASN A 146 -13.50 -13.99 2.22
N ASP A 147 -13.44 -13.03 3.13
CA ASP A 147 -12.20 -12.76 3.86
C ASP A 147 -11.98 -13.87 4.91
N ILE A 148 -10.82 -14.51 4.88
CA ILE A 148 -10.51 -15.67 5.73
C ILE A 148 -10.35 -15.24 7.19
N ASN A 149 -9.82 -14.05 7.42
CA ASN A 149 -9.51 -13.57 8.78
C ASN A 149 -10.52 -12.54 9.30
N ASN A 150 -11.42 -12.04 8.45
CA ASN A 150 -12.31 -10.92 8.74
C ASN A 150 -11.57 -9.62 9.11
N ASP A 151 -10.44 -9.35 8.44
CA ASP A 151 -9.62 -8.15 8.60
C ASP A 151 -9.98 -7.05 7.59
N PHE A 152 -10.87 -7.31 6.62
CA PHE A 152 -11.16 -6.42 5.49
C PHE A 152 -11.56 -5.01 5.92
N HIS A 153 -12.61 -4.89 6.73
CA HIS A 153 -13.12 -3.60 7.20
C HIS A 153 -12.06 -2.81 7.99
N GLU A 154 -11.33 -3.48 8.88
CA GLU A 154 -10.29 -2.85 9.71
C GLU A 154 -9.10 -2.38 8.86
N LEU A 155 -8.52 -3.26 8.04
CA LEU A 155 -7.32 -2.93 7.23
C LEU A 155 -7.61 -1.92 6.13
N TYR A 156 -8.80 -1.99 5.53
CA TYR A 156 -9.21 -1.01 4.53
C TYR A 156 -9.78 0.27 5.17
N GLY A 157 -10.08 0.25 6.47
CA GLY A 157 -10.61 1.38 7.23
C GLY A 157 -11.94 1.86 6.66
N ILE A 158 -12.86 0.91 6.46
CA ILE A 158 -14.23 1.15 6.01
C ILE A 158 -15.20 0.43 6.95
N GLU A 159 -16.40 0.98 7.08
CA GLU A 159 -17.52 0.35 7.77
C GLU A 159 -18.34 -0.50 6.79
N HIS A 160 -19.37 -1.17 7.31
CA HIS A 160 -20.31 -1.91 6.46
C HIS A 160 -20.95 -1.01 5.40
N GLY A 161 -20.93 -1.48 4.15
CA GLY A 161 -21.36 -0.73 2.97
C GLY A 161 -20.38 0.33 2.47
N GLY A 162 -19.25 0.55 3.14
CA GLY A 162 -18.15 1.38 2.64
C GLY A 162 -17.49 0.80 1.39
N ALA A 163 -16.64 1.59 0.73
CA ALA A 163 -16.00 1.16 -0.51
C ALA A 163 -14.62 1.77 -0.73
N VAL A 164 -13.76 1.04 -1.44
CA VAL A 164 -12.41 1.46 -1.81
C VAL A 164 -12.18 1.21 -3.29
N LEU A 165 -11.78 2.24 -4.03
CA LEU A 165 -11.42 2.14 -5.43
C LEU A 165 -9.89 2.04 -5.56
N VAL A 166 -9.43 0.94 -6.14
CA VAL A 166 -8.01 0.61 -6.32
C VAL A 166 -7.64 0.68 -7.79
N ARG A 167 -6.44 1.19 -8.07
CA ARG A 167 -5.88 1.36 -9.42
C ARG A 167 -5.29 0.04 -9.96
N PRO A 168 -5.05 -0.04 -11.28
CA PRO A 168 -4.31 -1.14 -11.90
C PRO A 168 -2.88 -1.38 -11.37
N ASP A 169 -2.31 -0.41 -10.64
CA ASP A 169 -0.98 -0.52 -10.00
C ASP A 169 -1.06 -0.92 -8.51
N GLY A 170 -2.25 -1.30 -8.03
CA GLY A 170 -2.48 -1.71 -6.65
C GLY A 170 -2.49 -0.58 -5.62
N HIS A 171 -2.53 0.69 -6.02
CA HIS A 171 -2.66 1.81 -5.10
C HIS A 171 -4.10 2.29 -4.98
N VAL A 172 -4.48 2.71 -3.77
CA VAL A 172 -5.82 3.23 -3.50
C VAL A 172 -5.98 4.59 -4.16
N TYR A 173 -6.97 4.71 -5.04
CA TYR A 173 -7.35 5.96 -5.67
C TYR A 173 -8.27 6.79 -4.78
N TRP A 174 -9.27 6.13 -4.19
CA TRP A 174 -10.35 6.75 -3.43
C TRP A 174 -10.93 5.76 -2.41
N ARG A 175 -11.50 6.29 -1.32
CA ARG A 175 -12.17 5.52 -0.26
C ARG A 175 -13.36 6.29 0.29
N SER A 176 -14.47 5.59 0.52
CA SER A 176 -15.56 6.01 1.40
C SER A 176 -15.64 5.08 2.59
N VAL A 177 -15.66 5.66 3.80
CA VAL A 177 -15.78 4.92 5.05
C VAL A 177 -17.17 4.31 5.18
N ASN A 178 -18.21 5.07 4.85
CA ASN A 178 -19.61 4.65 5.00
C ASN A 178 -20.24 4.29 3.65
N SER A 179 -21.42 3.69 3.71
CA SER A 179 -22.30 3.47 2.57
C SER A 179 -22.73 4.79 1.90
N LEU A 180 -23.21 4.67 0.66
CA LEU A 180 -23.87 5.79 -0.02
C LEU A 180 -25.10 6.20 0.77
N ASP A 181 -25.10 7.43 1.30
CA ASP A 181 -26.31 8.06 1.77
C ASP A 181 -27.27 8.23 0.59
N SER A 182 -28.54 7.88 0.79
CA SER A 182 -29.62 7.95 -0.20
C SER A 182 -29.78 9.33 -0.87
N ASP A 183 -29.21 10.38 -0.27
CA ASP A 183 -29.32 11.77 -0.69
C ASP A 183 -28.16 12.26 -1.59
N GLN A 184 -27.20 11.39 -1.94
CA GLN A 184 -26.01 11.75 -2.76
C GLN A 184 -25.98 11.13 -4.18
N ILE A 185 -27.11 10.61 -4.68
CA ILE A 185 -27.24 10.07 -6.05
C ILE A 185 -27.91 11.08 -6.98
#